data_AF-A0A846NDP6-F1
#
_entry.id   AF-A0A846NDP6-F1
#
_cell.length_a   1.000
_cell.length_b   1.000
_cell.length_c   1.000
_cell.angle_alpha   90.00
_cell.angle_beta   90.00
_cell.angle_gamma   90.00
#
_symmetry.space_group_name_H-M   'P 1'
#
loop_
_entity.id
_entity.type
_entity.pdbx_description
1 polymer ?
#
loop_
_entity_poly.entity_id
_entity_poly.type
_entity_poly.pdbx_seq_one_letter_code
_entity_poly.pdbx_strand_id
1 'polypeptide(L)'
;MADKTDIDEMVRALADFPEDSRKKVILDHLKTIAVQPEEQRVECVKAMILAFSKLDPKKKKEFIRTRTNALIEAPAQVRQTIQIATVRAGTQVPAEVNQSDMMNTLEAYM
;
A
#
# COMPACT_ATOMS: atom_id res chain seq x y z
N MET A 1 14.63 -9.95 -5.48
CA MET A 1 13.93 -9.38 -4.31
C MET A 1 13.81 -7.89 -4.56
N ALA A 2 12.62 -7.30 -4.46
CA ALA A 2 12.50 -5.84 -4.55
C ALA A 2 13.24 -5.24 -3.35
N ASP A 3 14.28 -4.46 -3.61
CA ASP A 3 15.03 -3.76 -2.57
C ASP A 3 14.13 -2.70 -1.92
N LYS A 4 14.32 -2.38 -0.63
CA LYS A 4 13.51 -1.38 0.08
C LYS A 4 13.56 0.00 -0.59
N THR A 5 14.68 0.30 -1.26
CA THR A 5 14.91 1.51 -2.06
C THR A 5 13.97 1.57 -3.27
N ASP A 6 13.65 0.43 -3.88
CA ASP A 6 12.79 0.32 -5.07
C ASP A 6 11.33 0.70 -4.73
N ILE A 7 10.84 0.32 -3.55
CA ILE A 7 9.46 0.60 -3.13
C ILE A 7 9.23 2.09 -2.83
N ASP A 8 10.19 2.79 -2.22
CA ASP A 8 10.07 4.24 -1.95
C ASP A 8 10.03 5.05 -3.25
N GLU A 9 10.92 4.72 -4.19
CA GLU A 9 10.96 5.36 -5.52
C GLU A 9 9.70 5.07 -6.33
N MET A 10 9.24 3.82 -6.35
CA MET A 10 8.01 3.42 -7.02
C MET A 10 6.81 4.21 -6.48
N VAL A 11 6.66 4.31 -5.15
CA VAL A 11 5.53 5.03 -4.53
C VAL A 11 5.57 6.52 -4.86
N ARG A 12 6.75 7.14 -4.84
CA ARG A 12 6.92 8.55 -5.23
C ARG A 12 6.56 8.77 -6.69
N ALA A 13 7.06 7.93 -7.60
CA ALA A 13 6.76 8.02 -9.01
C ALA A 13 5.26 7.85 -9.28
N LEU A 14 4.65 6.84 -8.68
CA LEU A 14 3.23 6.55 -8.84
C LEU A 14 2.32 7.61 -8.23
N ALA A 15 2.75 8.35 -7.22
CA ALA A 15 1.94 9.42 -6.61
C ALA A 15 1.54 10.50 -7.62
N ASP A 16 2.34 10.71 -8.67
CA ASP A 16 2.10 11.67 -9.75
C ASP A 16 1.37 11.09 -10.96
N PHE A 17 1.05 9.80 -10.95
CA PHE A 17 0.34 9.16 -12.06
C PHE A 17 -1.16 9.49 -12.05
N PRO A 18 -1.81 9.52 -13.23
CA PRO A 18 -3.27 9.52 -13.31
C PRO A 18 -3.87 8.34 -12.53
N GLU A 19 -5.06 8.54 -11.94
CA GLU A 19 -5.67 7.58 -11.01
C GLU A 19 -5.81 6.16 -11.59
N ASP A 20 -6.28 6.02 -12.83
CA ASP A 20 -6.44 4.72 -13.46
C ASP A 20 -5.11 3.99 -13.69
N SER A 21 -4.08 4.72 -14.15
CA SER A 21 -2.73 4.19 -14.33
C SER A 21 -2.12 3.79 -13.00
N ARG A 22 -2.26 4.65 -11.98
CA ARG A 22 -1.80 4.38 -10.61
C ARG A 22 -2.49 3.14 -10.04
N LYS A 23 -3.81 3.02 -10.19
CA LYS A 23 -4.61 1.87 -9.72
C LYS A 23 -4.14 0.57 -10.36
N LYS A 24 -3.94 0.56 -11.68
CA LYS A 24 -3.48 -0.63 -12.41
C LYS A 24 -2.12 -1.12 -11.90
N VAL A 25 -1.15 -0.21 -11.76
CA VAL A 25 0.19 -0.57 -11.27
C VAL A 25 0.13 -1.05 -9.82
N ILE A 26 -0.62 -0.36 -8.95
CA ILE A 26 -0.79 -0.79 -7.56
C ILE A 26 -1.44 -2.18 -7.50
N LEU A 27 -2.49 -2.44 -8.27
CA LEU A 27 -3.15 -3.75 -8.30
C LEU A 27 -2.19 -4.88 -8.71
N ASP A 28 -1.38 -4.67 -9.75
CA ASP A 28 -0.41 -5.67 -10.20
C ASP A 28 0.72 -5.87 -9.19
N HIS A 29 1.13 -4.81 -8.50
CA HIS A 29 2.09 -4.90 -7.39
C HIS A 29 1.50 -5.68 -6.21
N LEU A 30 0.23 -5.45 -5.83
CA LEU A 30 -0.45 -6.18 -4.76
C LEU A 30 -0.56 -7.68 -5.07
N LYS A 31 -0.86 -8.05 -6.32
CA LYS A 31 -0.85 -9.46 -6.75
C LYS A 31 0.55 -10.08 -6.64
N THR A 32 1.57 -9.32 -7.01
CA THR A 32 2.97 -9.75 -6.92
C THR A 32 3.40 -9.97 -5.47
N ILE A 33 3.02 -9.07 -4.56
CA ILE A 33 3.27 -9.23 -3.12
C ILE A 33 2.52 -10.47 -2.61
N ALA A 34 1.25 -10.67 -2.96
CA ALA A 34 0.42 -11.74 -2.39
C ALA A 34 1.01 -13.16 -2.58
N VAL A 35 1.79 -13.40 -3.62
CA VAL A 35 2.43 -14.70 -3.88
C VAL A 35 3.78 -14.90 -3.19
N GLN A 36 4.32 -13.86 -2.54
CA GLN A 36 5.59 -13.96 -1.80
C GLN A 36 5.42 -14.69 -0.46
N PRO A 37 6.50 -15.23 0.14
CA PRO A 37 6.50 -15.71 1.52
C PRO A 37 6.01 -14.66 2.52
N GLU A 38 5.37 -15.09 3.60
CA GLU A 38 4.69 -14.21 4.56
C GLU A 38 5.55 -13.08 5.10
N GLU A 39 6.77 -13.37 5.51
CA GLU A 39 7.71 -12.37 6.04
C GLU A 39 8.04 -11.30 4.99
N GLN A 40 8.24 -11.71 3.73
CA GLN A 40 8.49 -10.78 2.63
C GLN A 40 7.27 -9.92 2.32
N ARG A 41 6.06 -10.49 2.39
CA ARG A 41 4.81 -9.72 2.23
C ARG A 41 4.69 -8.62 3.26
N VAL A 42 4.94 -8.96 4.53
CA VAL A 42 4.88 -7.99 5.63
C VAL A 42 5.92 -6.89 5.42
N GLU A 43 7.15 -7.24 5.06
CA GLU A 43 8.20 -6.24 4.79
C GLU A 43 7.89 -5.35 3.58
N CYS A 44 7.34 -5.89 2.49
CA CYS A 44 6.91 -5.10 1.33
C CYS A 44 5.77 -4.14 1.68
N VAL A 45 4.74 -4.61 2.38
CA VAL A 45 3.62 -3.76 2.78
C VAL A 45 4.07 -2.68 3.76
N LYS A 46 4.94 -3.02 4.71
CA LYS A 46 5.58 -2.07 5.63
C LYS A 46 6.38 -1.01 4.88
N ALA A 47 7.21 -1.41 3.92
CA ALA A 47 7.96 -0.47 3.09
C ALA A 47 7.04 0.48 2.32
N MET A 48 5.95 -0.04 1.76
CA MET A 48 4.94 0.77 1.07
C MET A 48 4.26 1.77 2.02
N ILE A 49 3.89 1.34 3.24
CA ILE A 49 3.30 2.21 4.28
C ILE A 49 4.25 3.37 4.64
N LEU A 50 5.51 3.04 4.89
CA LEU A 50 6.53 4.04 5.20
C LEU A 50 6.85 4.96 4.02
N ALA A 51 6.73 4.46 2.79
CA ALA A 51 6.97 5.26 1.59
C ALA A 51 5.87 6.29 1.38
N PHE A 52 4.60 5.88 1.36
CA PHE A 52 3.51 6.85 1.13
C PHE A 52 3.30 7.78 2.33
N SER A 53 3.77 7.42 3.53
CA SER A 53 3.71 8.32 4.69
C SER A 53 4.61 9.54 4.55
N LYS A 54 5.61 9.49 3.67
CA LYS A 54 6.54 10.60 3.36
C LYS A 54 6.03 11.51 2.23
N LEU A 55 4.92 11.15 1.58
CA LEU A 55 4.33 11.98 0.53
C LEU A 55 3.64 13.21 1.15
N ASP A 56 3.47 14.25 0.33
CA ASP A 56 2.64 15.40 0.69
C ASP A 56 1.23 14.93 1.09
N PRO A 57 0.57 15.58 2.08
CA PRO A 57 -0.70 15.10 2.63
C PRO A 57 -1.78 14.81 1.56
N LYS A 58 -1.86 15.66 0.53
CA LYS A 58 -2.79 15.47 -0.59
C LYS A 58 -2.45 14.20 -1.40
N LYS A 59 -1.19 14.06 -1.82
CA LYS A 59 -0.71 12.89 -2.58
C LYS A 59 -0.84 11.60 -1.77
N LYS A 60 -0.51 11.64 -0.47
CA LYS A 60 -0.70 10.54 0.46
C LYS A 60 -2.15 10.06 0.48
N LYS A 61 -3.10 10.99 0.66
CA LYS A 61 -4.54 10.66 0.70
C LYS A 61 -5.01 10.04 -0.61
N GLU A 62 -4.66 10.64 -1.75
CA GLU A 62 -5.01 10.12 -3.07
C GLU A 62 -4.39 8.74 -3.35
N PHE A 63 -3.14 8.54 -2.95
CA PHE A 63 -2.45 7.26 -3.09
C PHE A 63 -3.11 6.17 -2.25
N ILE A 64 -3.39 6.46 -0.97
CA ILE A 64 -4.08 5.52 -0.08
C ILE A 64 -5.46 5.18 -0.63
N ARG A 65 -6.25 6.16 -1.09
CA ARG A 65 -7.54 5.91 -1.75
C ARG A 65 -7.40 4.98 -2.95
N THR A 66 -6.41 5.25 -3.81
CA THR A 66 -6.16 4.44 -5.01
C THR A 66 -5.76 3.00 -4.64
N ARG A 67 -4.90 2.83 -3.62
CA ARG A 67 -4.50 1.52 -3.09
C ARG A 67 -5.70 0.77 -2.51
N THR A 68 -6.55 1.45 -1.75
CA THR A 68 -7.78 0.85 -1.19
C THR A 68 -8.71 0.37 -2.30
N ASN A 69 -8.94 1.19 -3.33
CA ASN A 69 -9.76 0.81 -4.48
C ASN A 69 -9.16 -0.37 -5.26
N ALA A 70 -7.85 -0.38 -5.49
CA ALA A 70 -7.15 -1.51 -6.09
C ALA A 70 -7.32 -2.80 -5.27
N LEU A 71 -7.24 -2.71 -3.94
CA LEU A 71 -7.40 -3.84 -3.04
C LEU A 71 -8.86 -4.37 -3.02
N ILE A 72 -9.85 -3.49 -3.14
CA ILE A 72 -11.27 -3.87 -3.28
C ILE A 72 -11.48 -4.67 -4.58
N GLU A 73 -10.93 -4.18 -5.70
CA GLU A 73 -11.02 -4.81 -7.02
C GLU A 73 -10.17 -6.09 -7.16
N ALA A 74 -9.24 -6.33 -6.23
CA ALA A 74 -8.39 -7.51 -6.25
C ALA A 74 -9.19 -8.80 -5.99
N PRO A 75 -8.71 -9.96 -6.51
CA PRO A 75 -9.27 -11.27 -6.17
C PRO A 75 -9.32 -11.46 -4.64
N ALA A 76 -10.36 -12.16 -4.15
CA ALA A 76 -10.61 -12.29 -2.71
C ALA A 76 -9.40 -12.82 -1.93
N GLN A 77 -8.68 -13.78 -2.49
CA GLN A 77 -7.45 -14.32 -1.89
C GLN A 77 -6.35 -13.26 -1.76
N VAL A 78 -6.08 -12.50 -2.83
CA VAL A 78 -5.11 -11.39 -2.81
C VAL A 78 -5.50 -10.37 -1.75
N ARG A 79 -6.77 -9.99 -1.70
CA ARG A 79 -7.29 -9.04 -0.72
C ARG A 79 -7.05 -9.52 0.71
N GLN A 80 -7.42 -10.76 1.04
CA GLN A 80 -7.22 -11.33 2.37
C GLN A 80 -5.73 -11.41 2.75
N THR A 81 -4.89 -11.89 1.84
CA THR A 81 -3.44 -12.01 2.08
C THR A 81 -2.80 -10.66 2.36
N ILE A 82 -3.14 -9.63 1.58
CA ILE A 82 -2.63 -8.27 1.78
C ILE A 82 -3.19 -7.63 3.05
N GLN A 83 -4.46 -7.86 3.38
CA GLN A 83 -5.05 -7.35 4.63
C GLN A 83 -4.33 -7.90 5.86
N ILE A 84 -4.05 -9.21 5.90
CA ILE A 84 -3.29 -9.84 6.98
C ILE A 84 -1.87 -9.24 7.07
N ALA A 85 -1.21 -9.06 5.92
CA ALA A 85 0.11 -8.43 5.87
C ALA A 85 0.07 -6.96 6.33
N THR A 86 -0.99 -6.22 6.01
CA THR A 86 -1.18 -4.82 6.41
C THR A 86 -1.35 -4.68 7.92
N VAL A 87 -2.17 -5.54 8.55
CA VAL A 87 -2.34 -5.55 10.01
C VAL A 87 -1.00 -5.83 10.71
N ARG A 88 -0.22 -6.80 10.21
CA ARG A 88 1.08 -7.14 10.79
C ARG A 88 2.15 -6.08 10.51
N ALA A 89 2.14 -5.46 9.33
CA ALA A 89 3.04 -4.36 9.02
C ALA A 89 2.74 -3.14 9.89
N GLY A 90 1.47 -2.89 10.17
CA GLY A 90 0.99 -1.81 11.05
C GLY A 90 1.55 -1.87 12.47
N THR A 91 1.83 -3.06 13.00
CA THR A 91 2.47 -3.23 14.32
C THR A 91 3.98 -2.96 14.31
N GLN A 92 4.58 -2.77 13.12
CA GLN A 92 6.02 -2.57 12.93
C GLN A 92 6.40 -1.20 12.38
N VAL A 93 5.43 -0.31 12.17
CA VAL A 93 5.65 1.09 11.78
C VAL A 93 5.32 2.01 12.97
N PRO A 94 5.77 3.28 12.96
CA PRO A 94 5.39 4.24 14.00
C PRO A 94 3.86 4.35 14.14
N ALA A 95 3.37 4.53 15.37
CA ALA A 95 1.94 4.48 15.66
C ALA A 95 1.15 5.55 14.89
N GLU A 96 1.71 6.75 14.78
CA GLU A 96 1.15 7.86 14.02
C GLU A 96 1.05 7.57 12.51
N VAL A 97 2.00 6.81 11.95
CA VAL A 97 1.98 6.39 10.56
C VAL A 97 0.85 5.38 10.35
N ASN A 98 0.74 4.37 11.22
CA ASN A 98 -0.32 3.37 11.15
C ASN A 98 -1.71 4.00 11.33
N GLN A 99 -1.90 4.86 12.34
CA GLN A 99 -3.16 5.57 12.57
C GLN A 99 -3.55 6.41 11.35
N SER A 100 -2.60 7.15 10.77
CA SER A 100 -2.87 7.95 9.58
C SER A 100 -3.25 7.06 8.38
N ASP A 101 -2.60 5.92 8.18
CA ASP A 101 -2.97 4.97 7.12
C ASP A 101 -4.39 4.41 7.34
N MET A 102 -4.69 3.97 8.55
CA MET A 102 -6.00 3.44 8.92
C MET A 102 -7.11 4.47 8.70
N MET A 103 -6.94 5.71 9.17
CA MET A 103 -7.94 6.76 8.99
C MET A 103 -8.20 7.07 7.51
N ASN A 104 -7.15 7.26 6.70
CA ASN A 104 -7.32 7.50 5.27
C ASN A 104 -7.91 6.29 4.53
N THR A 105 -7.63 5.08 5.00
CA THR A 105 -8.23 3.85 4.44
C THR A 105 -9.71 3.76 4.77
N LEU A 106 -10.12 4.08 6.01
CA LEU A 106 -11.52 4.12 6.41
C LEU A 106 -12.30 5.19 5.64
N GLU A 107 -11.73 6.38 5.49
CA GLU A 107 -12.33 7.44 4.67
C GLU A 107 -12.51 7.03 3.21
N ALA A 108 -11.64 6.18 2.66
CA ALA A 108 -11.76 5.70 1.28
C ALA A 108 -12.91 4.68 1.09
N TYR A 109 -13.46 4.11 2.17
CA TYR A 109 -14.64 3.24 2.13
C TYR A 109 -15.97 4.00 2.27
N MET A 110 -15.92 5.26 2.69
CA MET A 110 -17.09 6.13 2.88
C MET A 110 -17.46 6.87 1.60
#